data_AF-A0A2D8Y4H0-F1
#
_entry.id   AF-A0A2D8Y4H0-F1
#
_cell.length_a   1.000
_cell.length_b   1.000
_cell.length_c   1.000
_cell.angle_alpha   90.00
_cell.angle_beta   90.00
_cell.angle_gamma   90.00
#
_symmetry.space_group_name_H-M   'P 1'
#
loop_
_entity.id
_entity.type
_entity.pdbx_description
1 polymer ?
#
loop_
_entity_poly.entity_id
_entity_poly.type
_entity_poly.pdbx_seq_one_letter_code
_entity_poly.pdbx_strand_id
1 'polypeptide(L)'
;MNCKYHFFLIIILFSAKSLAQDPVFTQFYNIPDYLNPSFTGFSKGTKVGIINRTQWFGLNYGLNSQFFFIDNYFGNDAETGIALGLNVMNHHESVTRYNFTQVNLNYAHHLKISNEWYFNPSLTVGIGV
;
A
#
# COMPACT_ATOMS: atom_id res chain seq x y z
N MET A 1 39.14 11.31 -16.97
CA MET A 1 38.08 12.27 -17.35
C MET A 1 36.64 11.79 -17.04
N ASN A 2 36.42 10.57 -16.50
CA ASN A 2 35.07 10.00 -16.37
C ASN A 2 34.35 10.29 -15.04
N CYS A 3 35.07 10.74 -14.00
CA CYS A 3 34.48 10.97 -12.67
C CYS A 3 33.51 12.16 -12.64
N LYS A 4 33.72 13.16 -13.49
CA LYS A 4 32.84 14.34 -13.59
C LYS A 4 31.42 13.98 -14.06
N TYR A 5 31.30 13.03 -15.00
CA TYR A 5 30.00 12.59 -15.51
C TYR A 5 29.22 11.77 -14.50
N HIS A 6 29.89 10.92 -13.71
CA HIS A 6 29.25 10.15 -12.64
C HIS A 6 28.75 11.08 -11.52
N PHE A 7 29.54 12.08 -11.15
CA PHE A 7 29.15 13.10 -10.17
C PHE A 7 27.95 13.92 -10.65
N PHE A 8 27.93 14.31 -11.92
CA PHE A 8 26.81 15.04 -12.52
C PHE A 8 25.53 14.21 -12.58
N LEU A 9 25.64 12.90 -12.89
CA LEU A 9 24.51 11.97 -12.93
C LEU A 9 23.90 11.74 -11.54
N ILE A 10 24.74 11.69 -10.50
CA ILE A 10 24.29 11.63 -9.10
C ILE A 10 23.51 12.89 -8.72
N ILE A 11 24.00 14.08 -9.06
CA ILE A 11 23.30 15.35 -8.76
C ILE A 11 21.93 15.42 -9.41
N ILE A 12 21.80 14.93 -10.65
CA ILE A 12 20.52 14.89 -11.36
C ILE A 12 19.51 13.98 -10.63
N LEU A 13 19.94 12.81 -10.14
CA LEU A 13 19.08 11.88 -9.40
C LEU A 13 18.54 12.47 -8.09
N PHE A 14 19.31 13.35 -7.43
CA PHE A 14 18.90 14.02 -6.19
C PHE A 14 18.10 15.31 -6.39
N SER A 15 17.97 15.79 -7.63
CA SER A 15 17.25 17.04 -7.94
C SER A 15 15.74 16.85 -8.16
N ALA A 16 15.23 15.62 -8.11
CA ALA A 16 13.80 15.35 -8.17
C ALA A 16 13.11 15.82 -6.89
N LYS A 17 12.01 16.56 -7.02
CA LYS A 17 11.16 16.92 -5.88
C LYS A 17 10.58 15.64 -5.29
N SER A 18 10.90 15.35 -4.02
CA SER A 18 10.21 14.31 -3.27
C SER A 18 8.81 14.79 -2.94
N LEU A 19 7.79 14.05 -3.38
CA LEU A 19 6.49 14.11 -2.74
C LEU A 19 6.60 13.36 -1.39
N ALA A 20 5.76 13.73 -0.41
CA ALA A 20 5.78 13.09 0.90
C ALA A 20 5.54 11.57 0.78
N GLN A 21 6.06 10.79 1.72
CA GLN A 21 5.84 9.35 1.77
C GLN A 21 4.53 9.04 2.47
N ASP A 22 3.82 8.02 1.98
CA ASP A 22 2.60 7.54 2.63
C ASP A 22 2.90 6.94 4.02
N PRO A 23 1.94 6.97 4.96
CA PRO A 23 2.14 6.46 6.31
C PRO A 23 2.43 4.95 6.34
N VAL A 24 3.57 4.56 6.92
CA VAL A 24 3.92 3.13 7.06
C VAL A 24 3.45 2.58 8.41
N PHE A 25 2.65 1.52 8.37
CA PHE A 25 2.20 0.81 9.56
C PHE A 25 3.29 -0.15 10.09
N THR A 26 3.41 -0.30 11.41
CA THR A 26 4.36 -1.24 12.04
C THR A 26 3.93 -2.68 11.85
N GLN A 27 2.63 -2.90 11.70
CA GLN A 27 2.02 -4.20 11.46
C GLN A 27 1.70 -4.39 9.97
N PHE A 28 2.58 -3.92 9.08
CA PHE A 28 2.38 -4.02 7.63
C PHE A 28 2.17 -5.47 7.16
N TYR A 29 2.73 -6.45 7.87
CA TYR A 29 2.55 -7.87 7.59
C TYR A 29 1.08 -8.33 7.72
N ASN A 30 0.27 -7.62 8.51
CA ASN A 30 -1.16 -7.88 8.64
C ASN A 30 -1.97 -7.32 7.47
N ILE A 31 -1.39 -6.44 6.64
CA ILE A 31 -2.06 -5.83 5.48
C ILE A 31 -1.10 -5.76 4.28
N PRO A 32 -0.66 -6.91 3.75
CA PRO A 32 0.33 -6.96 2.69
C PRO A 32 -0.17 -6.32 1.37
N ASP A 33 -1.49 -6.24 1.17
CA ASP A 33 -2.16 -5.58 0.06
C ASP A 33 -1.97 -4.05 0.06
N TYR A 34 -1.67 -3.45 1.22
CA TYR A 34 -1.23 -2.04 1.29
C TYR A 34 0.15 -1.82 0.66
N LEU A 35 1.03 -2.83 0.70
CA LEU A 35 2.37 -2.75 0.11
C LEU A 35 2.37 -3.15 -1.37
N ASN A 36 1.58 -4.15 -1.74
CA ASN A 36 1.47 -4.62 -3.11
C ASN A 36 0.06 -5.18 -3.36
N PRO A 37 -0.70 -4.63 -4.32
CA PRO A 37 -2.06 -5.09 -4.60
C PRO A 37 -2.16 -6.53 -5.08
N SER A 38 -1.07 -7.16 -5.52
CA SER A 38 -1.07 -8.60 -5.82
C SER A 38 -1.38 -9.47 -4.60
N PHE A 39 -1.30 -8.93 -3.37
CA PHE A 39 -1.70 -9.63 -2.15
C PHE A 39 -3.21 -9.51 -1.83
N THR A 40 -4.00 -8.76 -2.60
CA THR A 40 -5.45 -8.73 -2.43
C THR A 40 -6.04 -10.14 -2.62
N GLY A 41 -6.83 -10.60 -1.65
CA GLY A 41 -7.42 -11.94 -1.63
C GLY A 41 -6.41 -13.09 -1.43
N PHE A 42 -5.16 -12.81 -1.04
CA PHE A 42 -4.15 -13.87 -0.82
C PHE A 42 -4.52 -14.83 0.32
N SER A 43 -5.40 -14.42 1.23
CA SER A 43 -5.97 -15.25 2.29
C SER A 43 -6.89 -16.37 1.75
N LYS A 44 -7.25 -16.34 0.45
CA LYS A 44 -8.21 -17.23 -0.21
C LYS A 44 -9.61 -17.23 0.42
N GLY A 45 -9.98 -16.12 1.06
CA GLY A 45 -11.30 -15.91 1.66
C GLY A 45 -11.59 -14.42 1.85
N THR A 46 -12.66 -14.09 2.57
CA THR A 46 -12.92 -12.70 2.96
C THR A 46 -12.02 -12.30 4.12
N LYS A 47 -11.27 -11.23 3.96
CA LYS A 47 -10.47 -10.61 5.01
C LYS A 47 -10.98 -9.20 5.25
N VAL A 48 -11.22 -8.86 6.51
CA VAL A 48 -11.67 -7.52 6.93
C VAL A 48 -10.84 -7.10 8.12
N GLY A 49 -10.46 -5.83 8.20
CA GLY A 49 -9.75 -5.32 9.36
C GLY A 49 -9.76 -3.81 9.47
N ILE A 50 -9.51 -3.35 10.69
CA ILE A 50 -9.28 -1.95 11.02
C ILE A 50 -7.96 -1.88 11.78
N ILE A 51 -7.10 -0.93 11.42
CA ILE A 51 -5.86 -0.65 12.11
C ILE A 51 -5.83 0.83 12.46
N ASN A 52 -5.49 1.13 13.71
CA ASN A 52 -5.16 2.48 14.14
C ASN A 52 -3.71 2.51 14.61
N ARG A 53 -2.97 3.52 14.17
CA ARG A 53 -1.62 3.83 14.60
C ARG A 53 -1.59 5.27 15.08
N THR A 54 -1.21 5.44 16.34
CA THR A 54 -0.94 6.77 16.91
C THR A 54 0.54 6.85 17.26
N GLN A 55 1.21 7.90 16.81
CA GLN A 55 2.61 8.21 17.15
C GLN A 55 2.69 9.53 17.89
N TRP A 56 3.67 9.62 18.79
CA TRP A 56 3.94 10.85 19.55
C TRP A 56 2.70 11.35 20.30
N PHE A 57 2.01 10.41 20.96
CA PHE A 57 0.79 10.69 21.69
C PHE A 57 1.01 11.76 22.78
N GLY A 58 0.13 12.75 22.84
CA GLY A 58 0.21 13.84 23.82
C GLY A 58 1.25 14.92 23.50
N LEU A 59 1.96 14.83 22.37
CA LEU A 59 2.89 15.86 21.91
C LEU A 59 2.22 16.73 20.85
N ASN A 60 2.63 18.00 20.75
CA ASN A 60 2.09 18.97 19.78
C ASN A 60 2.35 18.57 18.30
N TYR A 61 3.05 17.47 18.08
CA TYR A 61 3.37 16.89 16.78
C TYR A 61 2.87 15.46 16.60
N GLY A 62 1.78 15.09 17.30
CA GLY A 62 1.15 13.78 17.16
C GLY A 62 0.76 13.45 15.70
N LEU A 63 0.91 12.18 15.34
CA LEU A 63 0.37 11.61 14.10
C LEU A 63 -0.66 10.55 14.44
N ASN A 64 -1.80 10.57 13.75
CA ASN A 64 -2.81 9.52 13.83
C ASN A 64 -3.10 8.99 12.43
N SER A 65 -3.00 7.68 12.24
CA SER A 65 -3.31 7.01 10.98
C SER A 65 -4.30 5.89 11.23
N GLN A 66 -5.43 5.94 10.55
CA GLN A 66 -6.48 4.94 10.59
C GLN A 66 -6.58 4.28 9.23
N PHE A 67 -6.79 2.97 9.25
CA PHE A 67 -6.84 2.17 8.03
C PHE A 67 -7.92 1.11 8.17
N PHE A 68 -8.84 1.09 7.22
CA PHE A 68 -9.82 0.03 7.05
C PHE A 68 -9.53 -0.70 5.75
N PHE A 69 -9.69 -2.01 5.76
CA PHE A 69 -9.60 -2.81 4.55
C PHE A 69 -10.59 -3.96 4.56
N ILE A 70 -11.03 -4.30 3.36
CA ILE A 70 -11.79 -5.50 3.06
C ILE A 70 -11.30 -6.05 1.73
N ASP A 71 -11.00 -7.34 1.68
CA ASP A 71 -10.70 -8.05 0.45
C ASP A 71 -11.40 -9.41 0.44
N ASN A 72 -11.67 -9.90 -0.77
CA ASN A 72 -12.22 -11.22 -0.98
C ASN A 72 -11.62 -11.86 -2.22
N TYR A 73 -11.39 -13.17 -2.13
CA TYR A 73 -10.99 -14.02 -3.24
C TYR A 73 -12.19 -14.78 -3.81
N PHE A 74 -12.36 -14.65 -5.12
CA PHE A 74 -13.33 -15.33 -5.96
C PHE A 74 -12.62 -16.35 -6.84
N GLY A 75 -12.61 -17.61 -6.41
CA GLY A 75 -12.11 -18.72 -7.19
C GLY A 75 -12.61 -20.03 -6.61
N ASN A 76 -13.01 -20.96 -7.47
CA ASN A 76 -13.50 -22.27 -7.05
C ASN A 76 -12.36 -23.18 -6.58
N ASP A 77 -11.18 -23.02 -7.19
CA ASP A 77 -9.97 -23.73 -6.84
C ASP A 77 -8.95 -22.75 -6.27
N ALA A 78 -8.19 -23.21 -5.28
CA ALA A 78 -7.17 -22.43 -4.58
C ALA A 78 -5.96 -22.05 -5.46
N GLU A 79 -6.03 -22.25 -6.77
CA GLU A 79 -4.93 -22.17 -7.72
C GLU A 79 -5.12 -21.06 -8.75
N THR A 80 -6.35 -20.71 -9.12
CA THR A 80 -6.62 -19.63 -10.07
C THR A 80 -7.95 -18.95 -9.76
N GLY A 81 -7.93 -17.63 -9.74
CA GLY A 81 -9.09 -16.84 -9.37
C GLY A 81 -8.82 -15.35 -9.38
N ILE A 82 -9.86 -14.60 -9.07
CA ILE A 82 -9.83 -13.13 -9.03
C ILE A 82 -9.99 -12.70 -7.58
N ALA A 83 -9.35 -11.61 -7.20
CA ALA A 83 -9.57 -10.96 -5.93
C ALA A 83 -9.92 -9.49 -6.12
N LEU A 84 -10.83 -9.02 -5.27
CA LEU A 84 -11.21 -7.62 -5.17
C LEU A 84 -10.99 -7.15 -3.75
N GLY A 85 -10.51 -5.92 -3.61
CA GLY A 85 -10.29 -5.29 -2.32
C GLY A 85 -10.63 -3.82 -2.34
N LEU A 86 -10.98 -3.30 -1.18
CA LEU A 86 -11.17 -1.90 -0.91
C LEU A 86 -10.40 -1.56 0.35
N ASN A 87 -9.66 -0.46 0.31
CA ASN A 87 -9.02 0.09 1.49
C ASN A 87 -9.29 1.59 1.62
N VAL A 88 -9.38 2.03 2.87
CA VAL A 88 -9.62 3.43 3.24
C VAL A 88 -8.58 3.80 4.27
N MET A 89 -7.80 4.83 3.99
CA MET A 89 -6.81 5.38 4.90
C MET A 89 -7.22 6.80 5.26
N ASN A 90 -7.14 7.13 6.54
CA ASN A 90 -7.16 8.51 7.01
C ASN A 90 -5.86 8.78 7.79
N HIS A 91 -5.16 9.84 7.41
CA HIS A 91 -3.93 10.29 8.05
C HIS A 91 -4.08 11.72 8.53
N HIS A 92 -3.86 11.94 9.82
CA HIS A 92 -3.96 13.24 10.45
C HIS A 92 -2.65 13.62 11.12
N GLU A 93 -2.18 14.84 10.82
CA GLU A 93 -1.01 15.46 11.43
C GLU A 93 -1.39 16.68 12.25
N SER A 94 -1.00 16.70 13.54
CA SER A 94 -1.36 17.80 14.44
C SER A 94 -0.66 19.12 14.12
N VAL A 95 0.60 19.11 13.67
CA VAL A 95 1.40 20.34 13.47
C VAL A 95 0.90 21.14 12.28
N THR A 96 0.79 20.48 11.14
CA THR A 96 0.42 21.07 9.84
C THR A 96 -1.10 21.20 9.72
N ARG A 97 -1.86 20.59 10.64
CA ARG A 97 -3.31 20.35 10.53
C ARG A 97 -3.66 19.64 9.22
N TYR A 98 -2.73 18.86 8.70
CA TYR A 98 -2.93 18.07 7.51
C TYR A 98 -3.87 16.92 7.82
N ASN A 99 -4.84 16.71 6.95
CA ASN A 99 -5.75 15.59 7.00
C ASN A 99 -5.87 15.04 5.59
N PHE A 100 -5.45 13.80 5.41
CA PHE A 100 -5.46 13.12 4.13
C PHE A 100 -6.29 11.87 4.22
N THR A 101 -7.32 11.77 3.39
CA THR A 101 -8.18 10.60 3.31
C THR A 101 -8.06 10.02 1.91
N GLN A 102 -7.66 8.76 1.84
CA GLN A 102 -7.49 8.03 0.59
C GLN A 102 -8.39 6.82 0.57
N VAL A 103 -9.05 6.60 -0.55
CA VAL A 103 -9.81 5.39 -0.84
C VAL A 103 -9.18 4.73 -2.05
N ASN A 104 -8.82 3.44 -1.94
CA ASN A 104 -8.34 2.67 -3.07
C ASN A 104 -9.18 1.42 -3.29
N LEU A 105 -9.35 1.08 -4.56
CA LEU A 105 -9.90 -0.17 -5.03
C LEU A 105 -8.78 -0.99 -5.65
N ASN A 106 -8.65 -2.23 -5.19
CA ASN A 106 -7.61 -3.16 -5.58
C ASN A 106 -8.22 -4.33 -6.35
N TYR A 107 -7.53 -4.73 -7.41
CA TYR A 107 -7.83 -5.92 -8.18
C TYR A 107 -6.55 -6.75 -8.32
N ALA A 108 -6.66 -8.06 -8.09
CA ALA A 108 -5.60 -9.01 -8.36
C ALA A 108 -6.14 -10.23 -9.09
N HIS A 109 -5.40 -10.73 -10.06
CA HIS A 109 -5.73 -11.96 -10.76
C HIS A 109 -4.66 -13.00 -10.43
N HIS A 110 -5.03 -14.07 -9.76
CA HIS A 110 -4.11 -15.12 -9.33
C HIS A 110 -4.08 -16.22 -10.39
N LEU A 111 -2.93 -16.45 -11.03
CA LEU A 111 -2.74 -17.49 -12.04
C LEU A 111 -1.67 -18.47 -11.60
N LYS A 112 -2.00 -19.76 -11.59
CA LYS A 112 -1.01 -20.82 -11.50
C LYS A 112 -0.62 -21.25 -12.91
N ILE A 113 0.60 -20.92 -13.33
CA ILE A 113 1.12 -21.29 -14.65
C ILE A 113 1.60 -22.75 -14.63
N SER A 114 2.21 -23.19 -13.52
CA SER A 114 2.62 -24.57 -13.30
C SER A 114 2.64 -24.88 -11.80
N ASN A 115 3.04 -26.09 -11.40
CA ASN A 115 3.08 -26.48 -9.99
C ASN A 115 3.99 -25.59 -9.11
N GLU A 116 4.96 -24.92 -9.71
CA GLU A 116 5.92 -24.04 -9.00
C GLU A 116 5.77 -22.56 -9.35
N TRP A 117 5.14 -22.24 -10.47
CA TRP A 117 5.07 -20.87 -11.00
C TRP A 117 3.70 -20.25 -10.83
N TYR A 118 3.67 -19.11 -10.15
CA TYR A 118 2.50 -18.27 -9.97
C TYR A 118 2.73 -16.90 -10.61
N PHE A 119 1.70 -16.37 -11.25
CA PHE A 119 1.69 -15.05 -11.83
C PHE A 119 0.47 -14.29 -11.32
N ASN A 120 0.71 -13.21 -10.58
CA ASN A 120 -0.35 -12.46 -9.89
C ASN A 120 -0.38 -11.00 -10.35
N PRO A 121 -0.77 -10.71 -11.60
CA PRO A 121 -0.92 -9.33 -12.05
C PRO A 121 -2.02 -8.63 -11.24
N SER A 122 -1.79 -7.37 -10.93
CA SER A 122 -2.66 -6.58 -10.08
C SER A 122 -2.70 -5.12 -10.50
N LEU A 123 -3.77 -4.43 -10.08
CA LEU A 123 -3.99 -3.02 -10.35
C LEU A 123 -4.67 -2.38 -9.13
N THR A 124 -4.24 -1.18 -8.80
CA THR A 124 -4.90 -0.31 -7.81
C THR A 124 -5.28 1.00 -8.45
N VAL A 125 -6.51 1.43 -8.18
CA VAL A 125 -6.98 2.77 -8.52
C VAL A 125 -7.47 3.43 -7.24
N GLY A 126 -7.07 4.68 -7.02
CA GLY A 126 -7.38 5.38 -5.79
C GLY A 126 -7.57 6.88 -5.98
N ILE A 127 -8.27 7.47 -5.03
CA ILE A 127 -8.43 8.91 -4.89
C ILE A 127 -8.11 9.31 -3.45
N GLY A 128 -7.34 10.40 -3.30
CA GLY A 128 -6.97 10.96 -2.01
C GLY A 128 -7.30 12.45 -1.96
N VAL A 129 -7.82 12.91 -0.82
CA VAL A 129 -8.16 14.32 -0.54
C VAL A 129 -7.57 14.73 0.80
#